data_AF-R6N8B7-F1
#
_entry.id   AF-R6N8B7-F1
#
_cell.length_a   1.000
_cell.length_b   1.000
_cell.length_c   1.000
_cell.angle_alpha   90.00
_cell.angle_beta   90.00
_cell.angle_gamma   90.00
#
_symmetry.space_group_name_H-M   'P 1'
#
loop_
_entity.id
_entity.type
_entity.pdbx_description
1 polymer ?
#
loop_
_entity_poly.entity_id
_entity_poly.type
_entity_poly.pdbx_seq_one_letter_code
_entity_poly.pdbx_strand_id
1 'polypeptide(L)'
;MIYPSLYTMLFPSFLKKRTKKKLSAYLAYLKALQTRLMELITFVFDEEYHPSILKKMSTNQRYALYYRANDCSARYEYQYIFDYSELERKPLSKYFSAAQLIDIEDEKYENVELRAFCVKHHVLVEEIDAIAELTCDPMTRFQCSSMEDMLMFEFGEMLTKSVQLRKCKSCGKHFIMKGNYDTNYCDRVSEGESRNCQELAAQENYKKKMADNTAIPLYQKYYKRYAVRVHVRQIKELDFKKWKYQAMTNRDECSDGKITLSEFEVWLEASFPNQKKRNWEKGHMHRCGLLLYLPVITAMRSSSTITHSYIINK
;
A
#
# COMPACT_ATOMS: atom_id res chain seq x y z
N MET A 1 -8.14 22.71 11.78
CA MET A 1 -7.17 22.83 10.67
C MET A 1 -7.79 23.64 9.55
N ILE A 2 -7.09 24.65 9.01
CA ILE A 2 -7.61 25.55 7.97
C ILE A 2 -7.57 24.88 6.57
N TYR A 3 -6.75 23.85 6.38
CA TYR A 3 -6.61 23.12 5.12
C TYR A 3 -6.76 21.60 5.34
N PRO A 4 -7.84 20.96 4.85
CA PRO A 4 -8.06 19.52 4.97
C PRO A 4 -7.32 18.70 3.91
N SER A 5 -6.68 19.32 2.91
CA SER A 5 -5.92 18.62 1.86
C SER A 5 -4.78 19.47 1.28
N LEU A 6 -3.81 18.80 0.64
CA LEU A 6 -2.72 19.44 -0.11
C LEU A 6 -3.25 20.46 -1.12
N TYR A 7 -4.27 20.11 -1.92
CA TYR A 7 -4.85 21.03 -2.90
C TYR A 7 -5.42 22.29 -2.27
N THR A 8 -6.15 22.17 -1.16
CA THR A 8 -6.68 23.37 -0.49
C THR A 8 -5.60 24.23 0.14
N MET A 9 -4.42 23.66 0.44
CA MET A 9 -3.24 24.37 0.92
C MET A 9 -2.50 25.09 -0.23
N LEU A 10 -2.35 24.44 -1.38
CA LEU A 10 -1.71 25.01 -2.58
C LEU A 10 -2.59 26.07 -3.27
N PHE A 11 -3.91 25.88 -3.23
CA PHE A 11 -4.90 26.79 -3.78
C PHE A 11 -5.81 27.32 -2.66
N PRO A 12 -5.27 28.14 -1.73
CA PRO A 12 -6.06 28.67 -0.64
C PRO A 12 -7.13 29.62 -1.18
N SER A 13 -8.29 29.67 -0.53
CA SER A 13 -9.33 30.61 -0.92
C SER A 13 -8.86 32.06 -0.68
N PHE A 14 -8.51 32.78 -1.76
CA PHE A 14 -8.14 34.21 -1.72
C PHE A 14 -9.38 35.11 -1.55
N LEU A 15 -10.25 34.76 -0.59
CA LEU A 15 -11.45 35.53 -0.30
C LEU A 15 -11.08 36.80 0.48
N LYS A 16 -11.16 37.96 -0.19
CA LYS A 16 -10.92 39.31 0.41
C LYS A 16 -11.62 39.54 1.76
N LYS A 17 -12.76 38.88 2.01
CA LYS A 17 -13.46 38.87 3.30
C LYS A 17 -13.93 37.44 3.59
N ARG A 18 -13.57 36.88 4.75
CA ARG A 18 -13.97 35.53 5.20
C ARG A 18 -15.35 35.52 5.85
N THR A 19 -16.37 35.99 5.13
CA THR A 19 -17.74 35.94 5.63
C THR A 19 -18.29 34.51 5.53
N LYS A 20 -19.21 34.13 6.43
CA LYS A 20 -19.86 32.80 6.41
C LYS A 20 -20.42 32.45 5.04
N LYS A 21 -21.11 33.40 4.38
CA LYS A 21 -21.67 33.23 3.02
C LYS A 21 -20.60 32.89 1.97
N LYS A 22 -19.45 33.57 1.99
CA LYS A 22 -18.36 33.34 1.03
C LYS A 22 -17.66 32.00 1.26
N LEU A 23 -17.47 31.62 2.52
CA LEU A 23 -16.92 30.31 2.86
C LEU A 23 -17.86 29.17 2.47
N SER A 24 -19.18 29.34 2.68
CA SER A 24 -20.18 28.37 2.21
C SER A 24 -20.18 28.22 0.69
N ALA A 25 -20.06 29.32 -0.06
CA ALA A 25 -19.95 29.28 -1.52
C ALA A 25 -18.68 28.56 -1.99
N TYR A 26 -17.54 28.82 -1.35
CA TYR A 26 -16.28 28.13 -1.66
C TYR A 26 -16.37 26.62 -1.36
N LEU A 27 -16.97 26.24 -0.23
CA LEU A 27 -17.21 24.83 0.09
C LEU A 27 -18.13 24.15 -0.94
N ALA A 28 -19.17 24.85 -1.41
CA ALA A 28 -20.05 24.35 -2.46
C ALA A 28 -19.29 24.12 -3.78
N TYR A 29 -18.41 25.06 -4.16
CA TYR A 29 -17.51 24.90 -5.30
C TYR A 29 -16.62 23.66 -5.16
N LEU A 30 -15.95 23.48 -4.02
CA LEU A 30 -15.09 22.31 -3.79
C LEU A 30 -15.86 20.99 -3.89
N LYS A 31 -17.09 20.94 -3.34
CA LYS A 31 -17.95 19.76 -3.45
C LYS A 31 -18.40 19.48 -4.88
N ALA A 32 -18.73 20.52 -5.65
CA ALA A 32 -19.09 20.37 -7.05
C ALA A 32 -17.91 19.85 -7.88
N LEU A 33 -16.71 20.41 -7.67
CA LEU A 33 -15.47 19.97 -8.32
C LEU A 33 -15.18 18.49 -7.99
N GLN A 34 -15.25 18.12 -6.71
CA GLN A 34 -15.06 16.74 -6.27
C GLN A 34 -16.07 15.79 -6.91
N THR A 35 -17.36 16.18 -6.95
CA THR A 35 -18.43 15.35 -7.52
C THR A 35 -18.19 15.09 -9.00
N ARG A 36 -17.93 16.13 -9.78
CA ARG A 36 -17.66 16.03 -11.22
C ARG A 36 -16.43 15.16 -11.52
N LEU A 37 -15.35 15.32 -10.76
CA LEU A 37 -14.15 14.49 -10.92
C LEU A 37 -14.42 13.02 -10.56
N MET A 38 -15.20 12.75 -9.52
CA MET A 38 -15.56 11.38 -9.15
C MET A 38 -16.46 10.71 -10.19
N GLU A 39 -17.38 11.45 -10.80
CA GLU A 39 -18.20 10.96 -11.93
C GLU A 39 -17.31 10.63 -13.12
N LEU A 40 -16.40 11.53 -13.49
CA LEU A 40 -15.44 11.32 -14.57
C LEU A 40 -14.54 10.09 -14.29
N ILE A 41 -13.96 9.98 -13.10
CA ILE A 41 -13.13 8.83 -12.70
C ILE A 41 -13.93 7.54 -12.79
N THR A 42 -15.17 7.54 -12.30
CA THR A 42 -16.05 6.35 -12.33
C THR A 42 -16.34 5.96 -13.78
N PHE A 43 -16.74 6.91 -14.63
CA PHE A 43 -17.06 6.63 -16.03
C PHE A 43 -15.85 6.06 -16.79
N VAL A 44 -14.66 6.63 -16.55
CA VAL A 44 -13.46 6.34 -17.33
C VAL A 44 -12.74 5.09 -16.83
N PHE A 45 -12.59 4.93 -15.52
CA PHE A 45 -11.71 3.91 -14.96
C PHE A 45 -12.43 2.76 -14.24
N ASP A 46 -13.69 2.93 -13.82
CA ASP A 46 -14.40 1.85 -13.12
C ASP A 46 -14.86 0.78 -14.13
N GLU A 47 -14.28 -0.41 -14.05
CA GLU A 47 -14.64 -1.54 -14.92
C GLU A 47 -16.05 -2.08 -14.63
N GLU A 48 -16.57 -1.85 -13.43
CA GLU A 48 -17.91 -2.27 -13.03
C GLU A 48 -18.99 -1.24 -13.43
N TYR A 49 -18.59 -0.06 -13.93
CA TYR A 49 -19.52 0.95 -14.43
C TYR A 49 -20.00 0.59 -15.85
N HIS A 50 -21.29 0.26 -15.99
CA HIS A 50 -21.93 -0.19 -17.24
C HIS A 50 -21.08 -1.19 -18.06
N PRO A 51 -20.75 -2.36 -17.50
CA PRO A 51 -19.75 -3.28 -18.07
C PRO A 51 -20.17 -3.84 -19.43
N SER A 52 -21.47 -3.99 -19.69
CA SER A 52 -21.98 -4.44 -21.00
C SER A 52 -21.65 -3.49 -22.14
N ILE A 53 -21.40 -2.21 -21.86
CA ILE A 53 -21.13 -1.17 -22.84
C ILE A 53 -19.64 -0.80 -22.83
N LEU A 54 -19.09 -0.51 -21.65
CA LEU A 54 -17.79 0.12 -21.50
C LEU A 54 -16.62 -0.87 -21.40
N LYS A 55 -16.85 -2.14 -21.03
CA LYS A 55 -15.77 -3.13 -20.84
C LYS A 55 -14.94 -3.40 -22.10
N LYS A 56 -15.52 -3.23 -23.29
CA LYS A 56 -14.84 -3.37 -24.58
C LYS A 56 -13.97 -2.16 -24.97
N MET A 57 -14.02 -1.08 -24.19
CA MET A 57 -13.35 0.18 -24.48
C MET A 57 -12.13 0.37 -23.58
N SER A 58 -11.04 0.93 -24.14
CA SER A 58 -9.91 1.42 -23.34
C SER A 58 -10.30 2.64 -22.51
N THR A 59 -9.49 2.99 -21.50
CA THR A 59 -9.67 4.20 -20.68
C THR A 59 -9.76 5.46 -21.54
N ASN A 60 -8.88 5.61 -22.54
CA ASN A 60 -8.91 6.73 -23.48
C ASN A 60 -10.19 6.78 -24.34
N GLN A 61 -10.70 5.63 -24.77
CA GLN A 61 -11.98 5.57 -25.50
C GLN A 61 -13.16 5.95 -24.60
N ARG A 62 -13.17 5.52 -23.34
CA ARG A 62 -14.19 5.91 -22.35
C ARG A 62 -14.11 7.41 -22.05
N TYR A 63 -12.92 7.96 -21.93
CA TYR A 63 -12.71 9.41 -21.76
C TYR A 63 -13.29 10.20 -22.94
N ALA A 64 -12.99 9.80 -24.17
CA ALA A 64 -13.56 10.43 -25.37
C ALA A 64 -15.10 10.33 -25.41
N LEU A 65 -15.66 9.18 -25.00
CA LEU A 65 -17.10 8.99 -24.92
C LEU A 65 -17.74 9.90 -23.86
N TYR A 66 -17.14 10.03 -22.69
CA TYR A 66 -17.64 10.90 -21.61
C TYR A 66 -17.82 12.34 -22.09
N TYR A 67 -16.79 12.91 -22.72
CA TYR A 67 -16.86 14.31 -23.18
C TYR A 67 -17.87 14.50 -24.31
N ARG A 68 -17.98 13.52 -25.22
CA ARG A 68 -19.02 13.53 -26.26
C ARG A 68 -20.43 13.44 -25.67
N ALA A 69 -20.65 12.64 -24.63
CA ALA A 69 -21.95 12.46 -24.01
C ALA A 69 -22.41 13.65 -23.15
N ASN A 70 -21.46 14.49 -22.69
CA ASN A 70 -21.73 15.64 -21.83
C ASN A 70 -21.60 16.99 -22.57
N ASP A 71 -21.49 16.99 -23.90
CA ASP A 71 -21.27 18.19 -24.72
C ASP A 71 -20.14 19.10 -24.19
N CYS A 72 -19.06 18.48 -23.69
CA CYS A 72 -17.92 19.16 -23.08
C CYS A 72 -16.69 19.11 -23.98
N SER A 73 -15.83 20.12 -23.88
CA SER A 73 -14.50 20.12 -24.52
C SER A 73 -13.45 19.50 -23.60
N ALA A 74 -12.66 18.55 -24.13
CA ALA A 74 -11.54 17.91 -23.44
C ALA A 74 -10.20 18.61 -23.72
N ARG A 75 -10.19 19.94 -23.87
CA ARG A 75 -8.98 20.71 -24.15
C ARG A 75 -8.42 21.29 -22.85
N TYR A 76 -7.21 20.85 -22.50
CA TYR A 76 -6.41 21.39 -21.41
C TYR A 76 -5.06 21.83 -21.94
N GLU A 77 -4.62 23.02 -21.52
CA GLU A 77 -3.34 23.60 -21.91
C GLU A 77 -2.46 23.73 -20.68
N TYR A 78 -1.23 23.25 -20.82
CA TYR A 78 -0.28 23.10 -19.73
C TYR A 78 1.05 23.71 -20.14
N GLN A 79 1.64 24.53 -19.27
CA GLN A 79 3.00 25.03 -19.46
C GLN A 79 3.98 24.11 -18.74
N TYR A 80 4.78 23.40 -19.53
CA TYR A 80 5.92 22.62 -19.07
C TYR A 80 7.16 23.50 -19.12
N ILE A 81 7.79 23.67 -17.97
CA ILE A 81 9.05 24.41 -17.85
C ILE A 81 10.13 23.38 -17.54
N PHE A 82 11.11 23.27 -18.44
CA PHE A 82 12.33 22.51 -18.22
C PHE A 82 13.40 23.48 -17.77
N ASP A 83 13.87 23.30 -16.54
CA ASP A 83 14.86 24.17 -15.93
C ASP A 83 16.04 23.34 -15.47
N TYR A 84 17.24 23.86 -15.70
CA TYR A 84 18.46 23.36 -15.09
C TYR A 84 18.96 24.48 -14.18
N SER A 85 18.52 24.45 -12.92
CA SER A 85 18.87 25.49 -11.95
C SER A 85 20.38 25.62 -11.76
N GLU A 86 21.12 24.55 -12.05
CA GLU A 86 22.58 24.45 -11.99
C GLU A 86 23.26 25.14 -13.18
N LEU A 87 22.56 25.33 -14.31
CA LEU A 87 23.09 26.04 -15.49
C LEU A 87 22.94 27.57 -15.38
N GLU A 88 22.22 28.09 -14.38
CA GLU A 88 22.14 29.52 -14.16
C GLU A 88 23.50 30.09 -13.71
N ARG A 89 24.28 30.59 -14.66
CA ARG A 89 25.41 31.48 -14.38
C ARG A 89 24.86 32.77 -13.79
N LYS A 90 24.82 32.88 -12.46
CA LYS A 90 24.43 34.13 -11.79
C LYS A 90 25.51 35.17 -12.08
N PRO A 91 25.21 36.19 -12.91
CA PRO A 91 26.24 37.14 -13.28
C PRO A 91 26.59 37.97 -12.04
N LEU A 92 27.82 37.77 -11.55
CA LEU A 92 28.40 38.56 -10.48
C LEU A 92 28.66 40.02 -10.91
N SER A 93 28.46 40.35 -12.20
CA SER A 93 28.63 41.68 -12.77
C SER A 93 27.75 42.77 -12.13
N LYS A 94 26.67 42.39 -11.44
CA LYS A 94 25.88 43.33 -10.63
C LYS A 94 26.60 43.78 -9.35
N TYR A 95 27.57 43.00 -8.89
CA TYR A 95 28.28 43.18 -7.62
C TYR A 95 29.77 43.46 -7.80
N PHE A 96 30.36 43.08 -8.94
CA PHE A 96 31.79 43.20 -9.23
C PHE A 96 32.03 43.80 -10.62
N SER A 97 33.06 44.63 -10.72
CA SER A 97 33.55 45.15 -12.01
C SER A 97 34.36 44.09 -12.76
N ALA A 98 34.48 44.23 -14.08
CA ALA A 98 35.23 43.28 -14.91
C ALA A 98 36.69 43.11 -14.47
N ALA A 99 37.33 44.17 -13.96
CA ALA A 99 38.71 44.13 -13.45
C ALA A 99 38.88 43.32 -12.15
N GLN A 100 37.78 42.96 -11.48
CA GLN A 100 37.78 42.14 -10.27
C GLN A 100 37.46 40.67 -10.57
N LEU A 101 37.13 40.35 -11.81
CA LEU A 101 36.86 38.98 -12.25
C LEU A 101 38.15 38.34 -12.76
N ILE A 102 38.24 37.03 -12.63
CA ILE A 102 39.35 36.23 -13.13
C ILE A 102 39.38 36.34 -14.66
N ASP A 103 40.56 36.61 -15.22
CA ASP A 103 40.81 36.47 -16.66
C ASP A 103 41.21 35.01 -16.95
N ILE A 104 40.38 34.35 -17.76
CA ILE A 104 40.56 32.95 -18.13
C ILE A 104 41.88 32.76 -18.91
N GLU A 105 42.37 33.77 -19.63
CA GLU A 105 43.62 33.65 -20.37
C GLU A 105 44.88 33.59 -19.49
N ASP A 106 44.78 34.18 -18.28
CA ASP A 106 45.87 34.34 -17.31
C ASP A 106 45.92 33.22 -16.26
N GLU A 107 44.93 32.32 -16.26
CA GLU A 107 44.85 31.19 -15.33
C GLU A 107 45.92 30.13 -15.55
N LYS A 108 46.23 29.37 -14.48
CA LYS A 108 47.20 28.27 -14.53
C LYS A 108 46.48 26.95 -14.81
N TYR A 109 46.87 26.30 -15.90
CA TYR A 109 46.28 25.04 -16.34
C TYR A 109 47.27 23.88 -16.24
N GLU A 110 46.77 22.70 -15.90
CA GLU A 110 47.58 21.48 -15.81
C GLU A 110 48.15 21.04 -17.16
N ASN A 111 47.40 21.25 -18.24
CA ASN A 111 47.79 20.85 -19.58
C ASN A 111 47.24 21.80 -20.67
N VAL A 112 47.81 21.68 -21.88
CA VAL A 112 47.50 22.55 -23.02
C VAL A 112 46.07 22.35 -23.53
N GLU A 113 45.54 21.13 -23.44
CA GLU A 113 44.18 20.79 -23.88
C GLU A 113 43.13 21.47 -23.00
N LEU A 114 43.27 21.35 -21.68
CA LEU A 114 42.41 21.99 -20.69
C LEU A 114 42.42 23.52 -20.85
N ARG A 115 43.60 24.13 -21.05
CA ARG A 115 43.71 25.56 -21.35
C ARG A 115 42.94 25.92 -22.62
N ALA A 116 43.18 25.20 -23.71
CA ALA A 116 42.53 25.47 -24.99
C ALA A 116 41.00 25.35 -24.89
N PHE A 117 40.51 24.38 -24.11
CA PHE A 117 39.09 24.20 -23.84
C PHE A 117 38.50 25.36 -23.01
N CYS A 118 39.10 25.68 -21.86
CA CYS A 118 38.64 26.75 -20.96
C CYS A 118 38.58 28.12 -21.65
N VAL A 119 39.66 28.51 -22.35
CA VAL A 119 39.72 29.78 -23.08
C VAL A 119 38.68 29.81 -24.20
N LYS A 120 38.57 28.74 -25.00
CA LYS A 120 37.61 28.68 -26.11
C LYS A 120 36.15 28.79 -25.63
N HIS A 121 35.82 28.10 -24.54
CA HIS A 121 34.44 27.98 -24.06
C HIS A 121 34.08 29.00 -22.98
N HIS A 122 35.04 29.81 -22.52
CA HIS A 122 34.87 30.79 -21.44
C HIS A 122 34.31 30.11 -20.17
N VAL A 123 35.01 29.08 -19.72
CA VAL A 123 34.68 28.28 -18.53
C VAL A 123 35.93 28.10 -17.67
N LEU A 124 35.80 28.27 -16.35
CA LEU A 124 36.86 27.99 -15.39
C LEU A 124 36.99 26.49 -15.08
N VAL A 125 38.16 26.03 -14.64
CA VAL A 125 38.35 24.61 -14.27
C VAL A 125 37.44 24.23 -13.12
N GLU A 126 37.26 25.13 -12.15
CA GLU A 126 36.36 24.96 -11.01
C GLU A 126 34.89 24.81 -11.43
N GLU A 127 34.46 25.47 -12.52
CA GLU A 127 33.11 25.27 -13.07
C GLU A 127 32.97 23.87 -13.68
N ILE A 128 34.01 23.36 -14.34
CA ILE A 128 34.02 22.01 -14.93
C ILE A 128 33.96 20.96 -13.82
N ASP A 129 34.82 21.10 -12.80
CA ASP A 129 34.86 20.18 -11.65
C ASP A 129 33.55 20.19 -10.89
N ALA A 130 32.98 21.37 -10.63
CA ALA A 130 31.68 21.51 -9.98
C ALA A 130 30.56 20.83 -10.78
N ILE A 131 30.50 21.02 -12.10
CA ILE A 131 29.49 20.39 -12.95
C ILE A 131 29.70 18.87 -13.02
N ALA A 132 30.95 18.38 -13.06
CA ALA A 132 31.25 16.95 -13.12
C ALA A 132 30.80 16.19 -11.86
N GLU A 133 30.77 16.86 -10.70
CA GLU A 133 30.28 16.28 -9.44
C GLU A 133 28.76 16.42 -9.25
N LEU A 134 28.11 17.33 -9.98
CA LEU A 134 26.66 17.59 -9.84
C LEU A 134 25.82 16.64 -10.71
N THR A 135 24.67 16.22 -10.17
CA THR A 135 23.62 15.60 -10.96
C THR A 135 22.84 16.69 -11.70
N CYS A 136 23.19 16.93 -12.96
CA CYS A 136 22.50 17.89 -13.82
C CYS A 136 21.26 17.25 -14.46
N ASP A 137 20.23 17.00 -13.67
CA ASP A 137 18.94 16.52 -14.17
C ASP A 137 17.98 17.69 -14.41
N PRO A 138 17.22 17.70 -15.53
CA PRO A 138 16.25 18.75 -15.77
C PRO A 138 15.15 18.71 -14.71
N MET A 139 15.00 19.81 -13.98
CA MET A 139 13.85 20.04 -13.14
C MET A 139 12.65 20.36 -14.02
N THR A 140 11.71 19.44 -14.11
CA THR A 140 10.44 19.67 -14.80
C THR A 140 9.46 20.33 -13.83
N ARG A 141 9.06 21.56 -14.14
CA ARG A 141 8.01 22.30 -13.41
C ARG A 141 6.74 22.37 -14.23
N PHE A 142 5.62 22.20 -13.54
CA PHE A 142 4.29 22.38 -14.09
C PHE A 142 3.65 23.63 -13.50
N GLN A 143 3.23 24.55 -14.37
CA GLN A 143 2.49 25.73 -13.95
C GLN A 143 0.99 25.51 -14.10
N CYS A 144 0.27 25.53 -12.97
CA CYS A 144 -1.18 25.49 -12.90
C CYS A 144 -1.73 26.81 -12.34
N SER A 145 -2.85 27.27 -12.87
CA SER A 145 -3.52 28.51 -12.43
C SER A 145 -4.67 28.23 -11.47
N SER A 146 -5.18 27.00 -11.47
CA SER A 146 -6.31 26.59 -10.64
C SER A 146 -6.14 25.19 -10.05
N MET A 147 -6.91 24.89 -9.00
CA MET A 147 -7.01 23.55 -8.44
C MET A 147 -7.53 22.54 -9.46
N GLU A 148 -8.43 22.97 -10.34
CA GLU A 148 -8.95 22.13 -11.41
C GLU A 148 -7.86 21.78 -12.43
N ASP A 149 -6.97 22.73 -12.78
CA ASP A 149 -5.87 22.47 -13.72
C ASP A 149 -4.95 21.38 -13.19
N MET A 150 -4.61 21.45 -11.89
CA MET A 150 -3.75 20.47 -11.23
C MET A 150 -4.42 19.09 -11.17
N LEU A 151 -5.71 19.03 -10.82
CA LEU A 151 -6.46 17.77 -10.76
C LEU A 151 -6.62 17.14 -12.15
N MET A 152 -6.88 17.96 -13.18
CA MET A 152 -7.00 17.47 -14.55
C MET A 152 -5.64 17.07 -15.14
N PHE A 153 -4.55 17.71 -14.72
CA PHE A 153 -3.20 17.28 -15.08
C PHE A 153 -2.92 15.88 -14.54
N GLU A 154 -3.18 15.64 -13.25
CA GLU A 154 -3.03 14.30 -12.66
C GLU A 154 -3.94 13.27 -13.31
N PHE A 155 -5.18 13.66 -13.65
CA PHE A 155 -6.10 12.81 -14.41
C PHE A 155 -5.52 12.45 -15.80
N GLY A 156 -4.92 13.41 -16.50
CA GLY A 156 -4.26 13.20 -17.78
C GLY A 156 -3.05 12.28 -17.68
N GLU A 157 -2.26 12.41 -16.62
CA GLU A 157 -1.16 11.50 -16.30
C GLU A 157 -1.66 10.07 -16.07
N MET A 158 -2.79 9.93 -15.37
CA MET A 158 -3.43 8.62 -15.16
C MET A 158 -3.91 7.99 -16.48
N LEU A 159 -4.46 8.79 -17.40
CA LEU A 159 -4.82 8.32 -18.74
C LEU A 159 -3.58 7.87 -19.53
N THR A 160 -2.53 8.69 -19.54
CA THR A 160 -1.29 8.45 -20.30
C THR A 160 -0.57 7.19 -19.80
N LYS A 161 -0.53 7.00 -18.48
CA LYS A 161 0.07 5.83 -17.82
C LYS A 161 -0.86 4.62 -17.78
N SER A 162 -2.07 4.71 -18.34
CA SER A 162 -3.08 3.63 -18.34
C SER A 162 -3.31 3.03 -16.95
N VAL A 163 -3.44 3.91 -15.95
CA VAL A 163 -3.61 3.50 -14.55
C VAL A 163 -4.90 2.69 -14.38
N GLN A 164 -4.80 1.55 -13.71
CA GLN A 164 -5.95 0.74 -13.34
C GLN A 164 -6.48 1.14 -11.96
N LEU A 165 -7.74 1.52 -11.90
CA LEU A 165 -8.46 1.82 -10.66
C LEU A 165 -9.56 0.80 -10.42
N ARG A 166 -9.84 0.54 -9.14
CA ARG A 166 -10.97 -0.28 -8.72
C ARG A 166 -11.63 0.29 -7.47
N LYS A 167 -12.93 0.05 -7.29
CA LYS A 167 -13.61 0.30 -6.02
C LYS A 167 -13.28 -0.80 -5.01
N CYS A 168 -12.81 -0.41 -3.83
CA CYS A 168 -12.56 -1.38 -2.76
C CYS A 168 -13.87 -2.01 -2.27
N LYS A 169 -13.96 -3.35 -2.25
CA LYS A 169 -15.16 -4.06 -1.78
C LYS A 169 -15.41 -3.96 -0.26
N SER A 170 -14.46 -3.42 0.49
CA SER A 170 -14.58 -3.20 1.94
C SER A 170 -15.02 -1.77 2.27
N CYS A 171 -14.29 -0.75 1.79
CA CYS A 171 -14.60 0.66 2.13
C CYS A 171 -15.32 1.46 1.03
N GLY A 172 -15.54 0.87 -0.15
CA GLY A 172 -16.22 1.50 -1.30
C GLY A 172 -15.41 2.56 -2.04
N LYS A 173 -14.23 2.95 -1.54
CA LYS A 173 -13.40 4.00 -2.15
C LYS A 173 -12.54 3.46 -3.30
N HIS A 174 -12.34 4.27 -4.35
CA HIS A 174 -11.44 3.95 -5.46
C HIS A 174 -9.98 3.89 -5.02
N PHE A 175 -9.22 2.91 -5.50
CA PHE A 175 -7.78 2.76 -5.26
C PHE A 175 -7.07 2.30 -6.52
N ILE A 176 -5.80 2.68 -6.65
CA ILE A 176 -4.92 2.29 -7.76
C ILE A 176 -4.41 0.87 -7.51
N MET A 177 -4.53 0.00 -8.51
CA MET A 177 -3.96 -1.35 -8.44
C MET A 177 -2.43 -1.27 -8.49
N LYS A 178 -1.75 -1.87 -7.50
CA LYS A 178 -0.28 -1.90 -7.41
C LYS A 178 0.24 -3.23 -7.94
N GLY A 179 1.13 -3.19 -8.94
CA GLY A 179 1.73 -4.38 -9.56
C GLY A 179 0.73 -5.25 -10.32
N ASN A 180 1.08 -6.51 -10.55
CA ASN A 180 0.28 -7.45 -11.36
C ASN A 180 -0.75 -8.25 -10.54
N TYR A 181 -1.09 -7.82 -9.31
CA TYR A 181 -2.01 -8.55 -8.46
C TYR A 181 -3.45 -8.05 -8.64
N ASP A 182 -4.36 -8.97 -8.95
CA ASP A 182 -5.80 -8.72 -9.08
C ASP A 182 -6.48 -8.56 -7.70
N THR A 183 -6.12 -7.51 -6.96
CA THR A 183 -6.68 -7.25 -5.62
C THR A 183 -8.02 -6.51 -5.68
N ASN A 184 -8.94 -6.86 -4.79
CA ASN A 184 -10.26 -6.22 -4.63
C ASN A 184 -10.31 -5.25 -3.44
N TYR A 185 -9.20 -5.12 -2.70
CA TYR A 185 -9.15 -4.41 -1.43
C TYR A 185 -7.94 -3.46 -1.35
N CYS A 186 -8.18 -2.24 -0.90
CA CYS A 186 -7.13 -1.22 -0.75
C CYS A 186 -6.34 -1.39 0.56
N ASP A 187 -5.21 -0.70 0.67
CA ASP A 187 -4.30 -0.69 1.84
C ASP A 187 -4.65 0.40 2.87
N ARG A 188 -5.80 1.07 2.73
CA ARG A 188 -6.25 2.08 3.68
C ARG A 188 -6.69 1.48 5.00
N VAL A 189 -6.36 2.19 6.08
CA VAL A 189 -6.88 1.98 7.43
C VAL A 189 -7.99 3.00 7.66
N SER A 190 -9.18 2.51 8.02
CA SER A 190 -10.32 3.38 8.35
C SER A 190 -10.15 4.02 9.72
N GLU A 191 -10.79 5.17 9.93
CA GLU A 191 -10.78 5.84 11.24
C GLU A 191 -11.33 4.91 12.33
N GLY A 192 -10.56 4.74 13.42
CA GLY A 192 -10.91 3.86 14.53
C GLY A 192 -10.53 2.38 14.36
N GLU A 193 -9.98 1.96 13.21
CA GLU A 193 -9.49 0.60 12.97
C GLU A 193 -7.95 0.56 13.04
N SER A 194 -7.37 -0.56 13.48
CA SER A 194 -5.91 -0.76 13.47
C SER A 194 -5.39 -1.48 12.23
N ARG A 195 -6.30 -2.13 11.49
CA ARG A 195 -6.04 -2.98 10.33
C ARG A 195 -6.54 -2.35 9.04
N ASN A 196 -5.88 -2.69 7.93
CA ASN A 196 -6.28 -2.19 6.63
C ASN A 196 -7.41 -3.03 6.00
N CYS A 197 -8.03 -2.52 4.92
CA CYS A 197 -9.13 -3.23 4.25
C CYS A 197 -8.74 -4.62 3.71
N GLN A 198 -7.47 -4.87 3.36
CA GLN A 198 -7.00 -6.18 2.91
C GLN A 198 -6.99 -7.19 4.07
N GLU A 199 -6.45 -6.80 5.23
CA GLU A 199 -6.40 -7.62 6.43
C GLU A 199 -7.80 -7.94 6.97
N LEU A 200 -8.69 -6.95 6.97
CA LEU A 200 -10.08 -7.12 7.35
C LEU A 200 -10.79 -8.12 6.43
N ALA A 201 -10.62 -7.96 5.12
CA ALA A 201 -11.22 -8.87 4.14
C ALA A 201 -10.63 -10.28 4.25
N ALA A 202 -9.32 -10.42 4.48
CA ALA A 202 -8.69 -11.71 4.70
C ALA A 202 -9.26 -12.40 5.96
N GLN A 203 -9.43 -11.66 7.05
CA GLN A 203 -10.04 -12.20 8.27
C GLN A 203 -11.49 -12.62 8.04
N GLU A 204 -12.28 -11.80 7.37
CA GLU A 204 -13.69 -12.08 7.11
C GLU A 204 -13.86 -13.28 6.16
N ASN A 205 -13.06 -13.35 5.10
CA ASN A 205 -13.04 -14.49 4.19
C ASN A 205 -12.59 -15.78 4.91
N TYR A 206 -11.63 -15.67 5.84
CA TYR A 206 -11.24 -16.80 6.68
C TYR A 206 -12.40 -17.26 7.58
N LYS A 207 -13.09 -16.33 8.26
CA LYS A 207 -14.25 -16.65 9.11
C LYS A 207 -15.38 -17.30 8.31
N LYS A 208 -15.71 -16.76 7.13
CA LYS A 208 -16.72 -17.34 6.23
C LYS A 208 -16.36 -18.77 5.83
N LYS A 209 -15.11 -19.00 5.40
CA LYS A 209 -14.62 -20.36 5.10
C LYS A 209 -14.71 -21.31 6.29
N MET A 210 -14.51 -20.82 7.53
CA MET A 210 -14.69 -21.65 8.73
C MET A 210 -16.16 -21.90 9.06
N ALA A 211 -17.05 -20.95 8.78
CA ALA A 211 -18.49 -21.09 9.05
C ALA A 211 -19.18 -22.00 8.03
N ASP A 212 -18.82 -21.88 6.75
CA ASP A 212 -19.42 -22.64 5.65
C ASP A 212 -18.95 -24.10 5.64
N ASN A 213 -17.83 -24.41 6.31
CA ASN A 213 -17.22 -25.72 6.29
C ASN A 213 -17.00 -26.24 7.71
N THR A 214 -18.01 -26.94 8.23
CA THR A 214 -17.97 -27.59 9.54
C THR A 214 -16.89 -28.68 9.66
N ALA A 215 -16.39 -29.22 8.54
CA ALA A 215 -15.31 -30.20 8.51
C ALA A 215 -13.94 -29.59 8.88
N ILE A 216 -13.69 -28.30 8.58
CA ILE A 216 -12.41 -27.66 8.91
C ILE A 216 -12.22 -27.50 10.44
N PRO A 217 -13.16 -26.91 11.21
CA PRO A 217 -13.05 -26.86 12.67
C PRO A 217 -12.89 -28.23 13.30
N LEU A 218 -13.61 -29.24 12.79
CA LEU A 218 -13.52 -30.62 13.25
C LEU A 218 -12.12 -31.19 13.02
N TYR A 219 -11.57 -31.07 11.81
CA TYR A 219 -10.20 -31.45 11.51
C TYR A 219 -9.19 -30.75 12.43
N GLN A 220 -9.32 -29.43 12.63
CA GLN A 220 -8.42 -28.66 13.49
C GLN A 220 -8.44 -29.13 14.95
N LYS A 221 -9.62 -29.51 15.47
CA LYS A 221 -9.79 -30.08 16.82
C LYS A 221 -8.96 -31.37 16.98
N TYR A 222 -9.08 -32.31 16.04
CA TYR A 222 -8.34 -33.58 16.09
C TYR A 222 -6.85 -33.40 15.77
N TYR A 223 -6.50 -32.51 14.85
CA TYR A 223 -5.11 -32.17 14.56
C TYR A 223 -4.38 -31.69 15.82
N LYS A 224 -4.97 -30.73 16.56
CA LYS A 224 -4.39 -30.24 17.82
C LYS A 224 -4.27 -31.36 18.85
N ARG A 225 -5.31 -32.19 19.00
CA ARG A 225 -5.32 -33.34 19.91
C ARG A 225 -4.17 -34.31 19.61
N TYR A 226 -3.97 -34.67 18.35
CA TYR A 226 -2.94 -35.64 17.94
C TYR A 226 -1.55 -35.03 17.90
N ALA A 227 -1.40 -33.76 17.56
CA ALA A 227 -0.11 -33.06 17.65
C ALA A 227 0.46 -33.07 19.08
N VAL A 228 -0.39 -32.86 20.10
CA VAL A 228 0.01 -33.01 21.51
C VAL A 228 0.47 -34.44 21.81
N ARG A 229 -0.24 -35.45 21.29
CA ARG A 229 0.14 -36.87 21.47
C ARG A 229 1.44 -37.26 20.77
N VAL A 230 1.75 -36.66 19.62
CA VAL A 230 3.06 -36.80 18.96
C VAL A 230 4.15 -36.18 19.83
N HIS A 231 3.90 -34.98 20.37
CA HIS A 231 4.84 -34.30 21.25
C HIS A 231 5.17 -35.13 22.50
N VAL A 232 4.17 -35.76 23.12
CA VAL A 232 4.38 -36.70 24.25
C VAL A 232 4.75 -38.13 23.82
N ARG A 233 5.14 -38.33 22.55
CA ARG A 233 5.63 -39.59 21.96
C ARG A 233 4.65 -40.77 22.02
N GLN A 234 3.35 -40.52 22.16
CA GLN A 234 2.29 -41.54 22.11
C GLN A 234 1.93 -41.95 20.67
N ILE A 235 2.14 -41.04 19.71
CA ILE A 235 1.96 -41.29 18.27
C ILE A 235 3.31 -41.10 17.60
N LYS A 236 3.69 -42.02 16.71
CA LYS A 236 4.91 -41.87 15.91
C LYS A 236 4.72 -40.78 14.87
N GLU A 237 5.75 -39.98 14.65
CA GLU A 237 5.69 -38.84 13.73
C GLU A 237 5.39 -39.26 12.27
N LEU A 238 5.89 -40.42 11.84
CA LEU A 238 5.59 -41.00 10.53
C LEU A 238 4.09 -41.30 10.37
N ASP A 239 3.45 -41.88 11.39
CA ASP A 239 2.04 -42.23 11.38
C ASP A 239 1.17 -40.97 11.41
N PHE A 240 1.57 -39.96 12.18
CA PHE A 240 0.91 -38.65 12.16
C PHE A 240 1.00 -37.97 10.80
N LYS A 241 2.15 -38.05 10.10
CA LYS A 241 2.31 -37.49 8.76
C LYS A 241 1.40 -38.18 7.74
N LYS A 242 1.30 -39.52 7.78
CA LYS A 242 0.37 -40.29 6.94
C LYS A 242 -1.09 -39.90 7.22
N TRP A 243 -1.45 -39.84 8.50
CA TRP A 243 -2.79 -39.43 8.92
C TRP A 243 -3.14 -38.02 8.45
N LYS A 244 -2.22 -37.03 8.53
CA LYS A 244 -2.48 -35.67 8.03
C LYS A 244 -2.93 -35.67 6.56
N TYR A 245 -2.25 -36.44 5.72
CA TYR A 245 -2.59 -36.52 4.30
C TYR A 245 -4.00 -37.09 4.10
N GLN A 246 -4.30 -38.23 4.74
CA GLN A 246 -5.62 -38.87 4.67
C GLN A 246 -6.73 -37.98 5.25
N ALA A 247 -6.45 -37.30 6.36
CA ALA A 247 -7.40 -36.40 7.02
C ALA A 247 -7.68 -35.14 6.19
N MET A 248 -6.70 -34.64 5.43
CA MET A 248 -6.92 -33.56 4.46
C MET A 248 -7.82 -34.02 3.32
N THR A 249 -7.57 -35.20 2.75
CA THR A 249 -8.42 -35.77 1.70
C THR A 249 -9.86 -35.97 2.18
N ASN A 250 -10.07 -36.64 3.32
CA ASN A 250 -11.40 -36.86 3.88
C ASN A 250 -12.11 -35.55 4.27
N ARG A 251 -11.37 -34.53 4.74
CA ARG A 251 -11.92 -33.19 4.98
C ARG A 251 -12.45 -32.59 3.68
N ASP A 252 -11.68 -32.67 2.60
CA ASP A 252 -12.08 -32.11 1.31
C ASP A 252 -13.28 -32.88 0.73
N GLU A 253 -13.30 -34.21 0.86
CA GLU A 253 -14.47 -35.04 0.50
C GLU A 253 -15.72 -34.71 1.34
N CYS A 254 -15.55 -34.43 2.64
CA CYS A 254 -16.64 -33.98 3.49
C CYS A 254 -17.14 -32.58 3.10
N SER A 255 -16.23 -31.73 2.64
CA SER A 255 -16.55 -30.37 2.16
C SER A 255 -17.30 -30.40 0.82
N ASP A 256 -16.95 -31.36 -0.03
CA ASP A 256 -17.61 -31.64 -1.31
C ASP A 256 -18.96 -32.35 -1.16
N GLY A 257 -19.33 -32.75 0.08
CA GLY A 257 -20.56 -33.50 0.37
C GLY A 257 -20.52 -34.98 -0.03
N LYS A 258 -19.33 -35.53 -0.34
CA LYS A 258 -19.15 -36.96 -0.68
C LYS A 258 -19.26 -37.87 0.54
N ILE A 259 -18.82 -37.38 1.70
CA ILE A 259 -19.04 -38.00 3.00
C ILE A 259 -19.73 -37.01 3.94
N THR A 260 -20.50 -37.52 4.88
CA THR A 260 -21.18 -36.70 5.87
C THR A 260 -20.21 -36.26 6.98
N LEU A 261 -20.54 -35.17 7.67
CA LEU A 261 -19.76 -34.70 8.82
C LEU A 261 -19.62 -35.76 9.92
N SER A 262 -20.67 -36.57 10.12
CA SER A 262 -20.69 -37.67 11.09
C SER A 262 -19.70 -38.77 10.71
N GLU A 263 -19.71 -39.22 9.45
CA GLU A 263 -18.76 -40.21 8.95
C GLU A 263 -17.32 -39.73 9.08
N PHE A 264 -17.09 -38.44 8.80
CA PHE A 264 -15.78 -37.84 8.98
C PHE A 264 -15.37 -37.79 10.47
N GLU A 265 -16.27 -37.45 11.39
CA GLU A 265 -15.98 -37.46 12.83
C GLU A 265 -15.65 -38.86 13.34
N VAL A 266 -16.41 -39.87 12.92
CA VAL A 266 -16.17 -41.27 13.28
C VAL A 266 -14.80 -41.74 12.80
N TRP A 267 -14.44 -41.43 11.55
CA TRP A 267 -13.12 -41.75 11.01
C TRP A 267 -11.99 -41.03 11.77
N LEU A 268 -12.19 -39.77 12.13
CA LEU A 268 -11.22 -39.01 12.92
C LEU A 268 -11.01 -39.63 14.29
N GLU A 269 -12.06 -39.96 15.05
CA GLU A 269 -11.93 -40.56 16.39
C GLU A 269 -11.28 -41.95 16.34
N ALA A 270 -11.59 -42.75 15.31
CA ALA A 270 -11.03 -44.10 15.13
C ALA A 270 -9.55 -44.11 14.73
N SER A 271 -9.01 -43.00 14.19
CA SER A 271 -7.64 -42.93 13.64
C SER A 271 -6.56 -43.16 14.70
N PHE A 272 -6.72 -42.58 15.89
CA PHE A 272 -5.82 -42.82 17.03
C PHE A 272 -6.63 -42.97 18.32
N PRO A 273 -7.11 -44.19 18.61
CA PRO A 273 -7.95 -44.45 19.77
C PRO A 273 -7.22 -44.11 21.07
N ASN A 274 -7.95 -43.55 22.04
CA ASN A 274 -7.43 -43.41 23.40
C ASN A 274 -7.08 -44.79 23.94
N GLN A 275 -5.88 -44.96 24.50
CA GLN A 275 -5.58 -46.15 25.30
C GLN A 275 -6.63 -46.23 26.42
N LYS A 276 -7.39 -47.33 26.46
CA LYS A 276 -8.30 -47.61 27.57
C LYS A 276 -7.51 -47.50 28.87
N LYS A 277 -8.02 -46.77 29.87
CA LYS A 277 -7.48 -46.82 31.23
C LYS A 277 -7.34 -48.30 31.59
N ARG A 278 -6.11 -48.75 31.86
CA ARG A 278 -5.90 -50.04 32.53
C ARG A 278 -6.69 -49.98 33.83
N ASN A 279 -7.74 -50.79 33.94
CA ASN A 279 -8.38 -51.04 35.23
C ASN A 279 -7.32 -51.73 36.09
N TRP A 280 -6.68 -50.96 36.97
CA TRP A 280 -5.87 -51.54 38.03
C TRP A 280 -6.85 -52.02 39.09
N GLU A 281 -7.13 -53.32 39.10
CA GLU A 281 -7.75 -53.96 40.25
C GLU A 281 -6.89 -53.68 41.48
N LYS A 282 -7.57 -53.35 42.59
CA LYS A 282 -7.01 -52.78 43.81
C LYS A 282 -5.98 -53.72 44.46
N GLY A 283 -4.72 -53.60 44.05
CA GLY A 283 -3.56 -54.10 44.81
C GLY A 283 -2.98 -52.97 45.65
N HIS A 284 -3.06 -53.11 46.97
CA HIS A 284 -2.41 -52.25 47.97
C HIS A 284 -0.97 -51.91 47.57
N MET A 285 -0.64 -50.62 47.48
CA MET A 285 0.75 -50.18 47.56
C MET A 285 0.85 -48.93 48.43
N HIS A 286 1.75 -49.04 49.41
CA HIS A 286 1.98 -48.12 50.51
C HIS A 286 2.29 -46.69 50.04
N ARG A 287 1.77 -45.72 50.81
CA ARG A 287 2.25 -44.33 50.80
C ARG A 287 3.74 -44.32 51.09
N CYS A 288 4.54 -43.83 50.14
CA CYS A 288 5.81 -43.19 50.47
C CYS A 288 5.84 -41.86 49.73
N GLY A 289 6.02 -40.79 50.50
CA GLY A 289 5.82 -39.43 50.07
C GLY A 289 6.91 -38.92 49.14
N LEU A 290 6.52 -37.98 48.28
CA LEU A 290 7.30 -36.79 48.01
C LEU A 290 6.30 -35.67 47.70
N LEU A 291 5.84 -35.00 48.76
CA LEU A 291 5.57 -33.57 48.67
C LEU A 291 6.87 -32.93 48.20
N LEU A 292 6.85 -32.11 47.16
CA LEU A 292 7.68 -30.90 47.04
C LEU A 292 7.33 -30.14 45.74
N TYR A 293 6.87 -28.89 45.93
CA TYR A 293 6.90 -27.73 45.02
C TYR A 293 5.86 -27.55 43.90
N LEU A 294 4.75 -26.91 44.26
CA LEU A 294 4.20 -25.72 43.58
C LEU A 294 4.00 -24.68 44.70
N PRO A 295 4.51 -23.44 44.58
CA PRO A 295 3.60 -22.39 44.13
C PRO A 295 4.23 -21.15 43.44
N VAL A 296 3.34 -20.30 42.90
CA VAL A 296 3.47 -18.86 42.60
C VAL A 296 4.10 -18.45 41.26
N ILE A 297 3.24 -18.12 40.29
CA ILE A 297 3.52 -17.03 39.34
C ILE A 297 2.28 -16.11 39.30
N THR A 298 2.34 -15.07 40.13
CA THR A 298 1.56 -13.84 39.96
C THR A 298 2.53 -12.68 40.14
N ALA A 299 2.46 -11.71 39.22
CA ALA A 299 3.05 -10.36 39.26
C ALA A 299 4.56 -10.19 38.97
N MET A 300 4.87 -9.77 37.74
CA MET A 300 5.74 -8.60 37.48
C MET A 300 5.28 -7.89 36.20
N ARG A 301 4.49 -6.82 36.39
CA ARG A 301 4.41 -5.67 35.48
C ARG A 301 5.57 -4.74 35.85
N SER A 302 6.43 -4.40 34.90
CA SER A 302 6.80 -3.01 34.55
C SER A 302 8.16 -2.95 33.82
N SER A 303 8.22 -1.99 32.90
CA SER A 303 9.42 -1.32 32.40
C SER A 303 10.26 -2.03 31.33
N SER A 304 9.91 -1.74 30.07
CA SER A 304 10.92 -1.50 29.03
C SER A 304 10.37 -0.47 28.04
N THR A 305 10.76 0.78 28.30
CA THR A 305 10.80 1.92 27.38
C THR A 305 11.58 1.53 26.12
N ILE A 306 10.93 1.58 24.96
CA ILE A 306 11.59 1.54 23.66
C ILE A 306 11.41 2.92 23.04
N THR A 307 12.50 3.67 23.01
CA THR A 307 12.70 4.87 22.20
C THR A 307 12.76 4.45 20.73
N HIS A 308 11.83 4.93 19.90
CA HIS A 308 11.96 4.87 18.44
C HIS A 308 12.49 6.21 17.92
N SER A 309 13.76 6.18 17.50
CA SER A 309 14.39 7.18 16.66
C SER A 309 14.03 6.88 15.20
N TYR A 310 13.39 7.82 14.50
CA TYR A 310 13.25 7.76 13.05
C TYR A 310 14.33 8.63 12.41
N ILE A 311 15.26 7.97 11.72
CA ILE A 311 16.19 8.60 10.77
C ILE A 311 15.46 8.61 9.42
N ILE A 312 15.19 9.80 8.89
CA ILE A 312 14.78 10.01 7.51
C ILE A 312 16.08 10.26 6.73
N ASN A 313 16.52 9.29 5.94
CA ASN A 313 17.56 9.53 4.95
C ASN A 313 16.96 10.25 3.74
N LYS A 314 17.73 11.24 3.27
CA LYS A 314 17.44 12.12 2.14
C LYS A 314 17.42 11.36 0.82
#